data_AF-L7FMZ1-F1
#
_entry.id   AF-L7FMZ1-F1
#
_cell.length_a   1.000
_cell.length_b   1.000
_cell.length_c   1.000
_cell.angle_alpha   90.00
_cell.angle_beta   90.00
_cell.angle_gamma   90.00
#
_symmetry.space_group_name_H-M   'P 1'
#
loop_
_entity.id
_entity.type
_entity.pdbx_description
1 polymer ?
#
loop_
_entity_poly.entity_id
_entity_poly.type
_entity_poly.pdbx_seq_one_letter_code
_entity_poly.pdbx_strand_id
1 'polypeptide(L)'
;MFFVLFFVAFSNADYAIKYESTGEFKAYKLGKCYYKGDGLYVRYEKKDSNLEYYSGSSCDKTVLGGSGSGFDKLQDYRLESKLPKYYLVKKTFEETTTCLFTDDVISPEYKYYPEGCITSEGESKKYSIDNNLVHVYSYLNSKCEGTGEIDTEEYKKCLINGKNSWMFTDSSVSLSFALAIGFLIFMF
;
A
#
# COMPACT_ATOMS: atom_id res chain seq x y z
N MET A 1 2.78 2.97 -44.65
CA MET A 1 1.61 3.20 -43.79
C MET A 1 1.68 2.19 -42.66
N PHE A 2 2.41 2.54 -41.60
CA PHE A 2 2.75 1.67 -40.48
C PHE A 2 1.61 1.77 -39.45
N PHE A 3 0.73 0.78 -39.41
CA PHE A 3 -0.24 0.65 -38.32
C PHE A 3 0.52 0.16 -37.08
N VAL A 4 0.96 1.10 -36.25
CA VAL A 4 1.40 0.81 -34.88
C VAL A 4 0.12 0.52 -34.07
N LEU A 5 -0.29 -0.75 -34.09
CA LEU A 5 -1.21 -1.30 -33.10
C LEU A 5 -0.54 -1.20 -31.73
N PHE A 6 -0.77 -0.09 -31.04
CA PHE A 6 -0.58 -0.01 -29.59
C PHE A 6 -1.54 -1.02 -28.97
N PHE A 7 -1.07 -2.25 -28.78
CA PHE A 7 -1.65 -3.17 -27.82
C PHE A 7 -1.49 -2.53 -26.45
N VAL A 8 -2.49 -1.75 -26.04
CA VAL A 8 -2.74 -1.52 -24.61
C VAL A 8 -3.20 -2.87 -24.09
N ALA A 9 -2.24 -3.76 -23.83
CA ALA A 9 -2.44 -4.87 -22.93
C ALA A 9 -2.75 -4.20 -21.58
N PHE A 10 -4.03 -3.98 -21.30
CA PHE A 10 -4.50 -3.72 -19.95
C PHE A 10 -4.08 -4.95 -19.16
N SER A 11 -2.88 -4.90 -18.57
CA SER A 11 -2.47 -5.90 -17.60
C SER A 11 -3.51 -5.77 -16.49
N ASN A 12 -4.47 -6.68 -16.43
CA ASN A 12 -5.32 -6.82 -15.27
C ASN A 12 -4.36 -7.05 -14.10
N ALA A 13 -4.26 -6.06 -13.21
CA ALA A 13 -3.40 -6.17 -12.06
C ALA A 13 -4.15 -7.06 -11.06
N ASP A 14 -3.70 -8.29 -10.89
CA ASP A 14 -4.18 -9.13 -9.81
C ASP A 14 -3.50 -8.67 -8.49
N TYR A 15 -4.23 -8.79 -7.39
CA TYR A 15 -3.83 -8.39 -6.06
C TYR A 15 -4.04 -9.54 -5.06
N ALA A 16 -3.14 -9.67 -4.10
CA ALA A 16 -3.36 -10.42 -2.87
C ALA A 16 -3.81 -9.44 -1.77
N ILE A 17 -5.00 -9.65 -1.23
CA ILE A 17 -5.65 -8.73 -0.27
C ILE A 17 -5.85 -9.42 1.06
N LYS A 18 -5.31 -8.82 2.12
CA LYS A 18 -5.53 -9.25 3.51
C LYS A 18 -6.39 -8.21 4.22
N TYR A 19 -7.57 -8.63 4.67
CA TYR A 19 -8.45 -7.80 5.49
C TYR A 19 -8.02 -7.87 6.95
N GLU A 20 -7.93 -6.73 7.62
CA GLU A 20 -7.68 -6.63 9.05
C GLU A 20 -9.02 -6.68 9.80
N SER A 21 -9.00 -7.13 11.06
CA SER A 21 -10.20 -7.14 11.92
C SER A 21 -10.81 -5.75 12.08
N THR A 22 -9.97 -4.71 11.96
CA THR A 22 -10.36 -3.30 11.99
C THR A 22 -11.17 -2.85 10.78
N GLY A 23 -11.34 -3.68 9.74
CA GLY A 23 -12.02 -3.38 8.48
C GLY A 23 -11.14 -2.69 7.43
N GLU A 24 -9.93 -2.30 7.80
CA GLU A 24 -8.87 -1.87 6.88
C GLU A 24 -8.32 -3.07 6.11
N PHE A 25 -7.59 -2.83 5.02
CA PHE A 25 -6.97 -3.94 4.29
C PHE A 25 -5.59 -3.58 3.77
N LYS A 26 -4.70 -4.58 3.71
CA LYS A 26 -3.44 -4.50 2.99
C LYS A 26 -3.62 -5.14 1.61
N ALA A 27 -3.02 -4.55 0.59
CA ALA A 27 -3.03 -5.14 -0.74
C ALA A 27 -1.64 -5.16 -1.38
N TYR A 28 -1.31 -6.31 -1.98
CA TYR A 28 -0.06 -6.56 -2.67
C TYR A 28 -0.36 -6.84 -4.13
N LYS A 29 0.14 -6.00 -5.02
CA LYS A 29 0.07 -6.25 -6.46
C LYS A 29 0.94 -7.45 -6.77
N LEU A 30 0.38 -8.45 -7.46
CA LEU A 30 1.12 -9.65 -7.80
C LEU A 30 2.32 -9.35 -8.70
N GLY A 31 3.40 -10.09 -8.50
CA GLY A 31 4.68 -9.91 -9.19
C GLY A 31 5.51 -8.71 -8.72
N LYS A 32 5.00 -7.88 -7.80
CA LYS A 32 5.77 -6.77 -7.21
C LYS A 32 6.54 -7.22 -5.97
N CYS A 33 7.72 -6.64 -5.79
CA CYS A 33 8.58 -6.86 -4.65
C CYS A 33 8.29 -5.82 -3.57
N TYR A 34 8.26 -6.24 -2.31
CA TYR A 34 7.99 -5.41 -1.15
C TYR A 34 9.09 -5.61 -0.11
N TYR A 35 9.63 -4.51 0.40
CA TYR A 35 10.57 -4.56 1.51
C TYR A 35 9.82 -4.54 2.84
N LYS A 36 10.18 -5.44 3.77
CA LYS A 36 9.54 -5.62 5.07
C LYS A 36 10.42 -5.22 6.27
N GLY A 37 11.58 -4.62 6.01
CA GLY A 37 12.58 -4.30 7.04
C GLY A 37 13.54 -5.48 7.30
N ASP A 38 14.61 -5.22 8.04
CA ASP A 38 15.61 -6.20 8.48
C ASP A 38 16.19 -7.08 7.35
N GLY A 39 16.33 -6.51 6.14
CA GLY A 39 16.82 -7.23 4.96
C GLY A 39 15.83 -8.22 4.36
N LEU A 40 14.55 -8.23 4.78
CA LEU A 40 13.52 -9.12 4.27
C LEU A 40 12.76 -8.51 3.09
N TYR A 41 12.77 -9.23 1.97
CA TYR A 41 12.04 -8.90 0.75
C TYR A 41 11.00 -9.98 0.47
N VAL A 42 9.82 -9.55 0.01
CA VAL A 42 8.70 -10.46 -0.24
C VAL A 42 8.03 -10.17 -1.58
N ARG A 43 7.54 -11.23 -2.22
CA ARG A 43 6.77 -11.15 -3.46
C ARG A 43 5.64 -12.17 -3.42
N TYR A 44 4.51 -11.78 -3.98
CA TYR A 44 3.34 -12.65 -4.14
C TYR A 44 3.13 -12.92 -5.62
N GLU A 45 2.88 -14.17 -5.98
CA GLU A 45 2.58 -14.58 -7.35
C GLU A 45 1.32 -15.44 -7.39
N LYS A 46 0.65 -15.43 -8.53
CA LYS A 46 -0.47 -16.33 -8.78
C LYS A 46 0.00 -17.40 -9.74
N LYS A 47 -0.07 -18.65 -9.29
CA LYS A 47 0.18 -19.82 -10.11
C LYS A 47 -1.12 -20.60 -10.21
N ASP A 48 -1.66 -20.64 -11.42
CA ASP A 48 -3.01 -21.13 -11.68
C ASP A 48 -4.05 -20.36 -10.85
N SER A 49 -4.69 -21.04 -9.88
CA SER A 49 -5.68 -20.47 -8.95
C SER A 49 -5.14 -20.27 -7.54
N ASN A 50 -3.84 -20.52 -7.32
CA ASN A 50 -3.22 -20.46 -6.00
C ASN A 50 -2.32 -19.23 -5.86
N LEU A 51 -2.30 -18.67 -4.65
CA LEU A 51 -1.37 -17.63 -4.25
C LEU A 51 -0.08 -18.28 -3.73
N GLU A 52 1.03 -17.99 -4.38
CA GLU A 52 2.37 -18.37 -3.94
C GLU A 52 3.09 -17.17 -3.30
N TYR A 53 3.90 -17.46 -2.31
CA TYR A 53 4.65 -16.47 -1.54
C TYR A 53 6.14 -16.75 -1.64
N TYR A 54 6.90 -15.70 -1.94
CA TYR A 54 8.35 -15.75 -2.09
C TYR A 54 8.98 -14.76 -1.12
N SER A 55 10.10 -15.16 -0.51
CA SER A 55 10.89 -14.27 0.33
C SER A 55 12.39 -14.50 0.20
N GLY A 56 13.17 -13.47 0.51
CA GLY A 56 14.62 -13.53 0.44
C GLY A 56 15.30 -12.25 0.92
N SER A 57 16.60 -12.16 0.70
CA SER A 57 17.44 -11.01 1.10
C SER A 57 17.50 -9.88 0.05
N SER A 58 16.86 -10.08 -1.10
CA SER A 58 16.70 -9.10 -2.17
C SER A 58 15.57 -9.55 -3.11
N CYS A 59 15.04 -8.64 -3.93
CA CYS A 59 13.96 -8.94 -4.88
C CYS A 59 14.31 -10.03 -5.92
N ASP A 60 15.59 -10.15 -6.29
CA ASP A 60 16.06 -11.16 -7.26
C ASP A 60 16.39 -12.51 -6.63
N LYS A 61 16.53 -12.56 -5.30
CA LYS A 61 16.92 -13.77 -4.55
C LYS A 61 15.78 -14.28 -3.66
N THR A 62 14.53 -14.05 -4.05
CA THR A 62 13.38 -14.59 -3.33
C THR A 62 13.13 -16.05 -3.71
N VAL A 63 12.88 -16.90 -2.71
CA VAL A 63 12.55 -18.33 -2.90
C VAL A 63 11.15 -18.63 -2.35
N LEU A 64 10.49 -19.63 -2.94
CA LEU A 64 9.15 -20.05 -2.52
C LEU A 64 9.16 -20.49 -1.06
N GLY A 65 8.28 -19.91 -0.24
CA GLY A 65 8.10 -20.28 1.16
C GLY A 65 9.33 -19.99 2.05
N GLY A 66 10.16 -19.00 1.70
CA GLY A 66 11.40 -18.70 2.41
C GLY A 66 11.21 -18.49 3.92
N SER A 67 12.24 -18.86 4.69
CA SER A 67 12.27 -18.98 6.15
C SER A 67 12.14 -17.63 6.89
N GLY A 68 10.94 -17.03 6.91
CA GLY A 68 10.62 -15.87 7.74
C GLY A 68 9.66 -16.25 8.87
N SER A 69 10.06 -16.14 10.12
CA SER A 69 9.18 -16.36 11.27
C SER A 69 8.20 -15.20 11.43
N GLY A 70 7.09 -15.22 10.69
CA GLY A 70 6.06 -14.18 10.79
C GLY A 70 4.86 -14.34 9.87
N PHE A 71 4.59 -15.55 9.36
CA PHE A 71 3.61 -15.70 8.29
C PHE A 71 2.18 -15.70 8.81
N ASP A 72 1.48 -14.61 8.50
CA ASP A 72 0.05 -14.64 8.23
C ASP A 72 -0.26 -15.84 7.35
N LYS A 73 -1.24 -16.66 7.75
CA LYS A 73 -1.61 -17.83 6.96
C LYS A 73 -2.02 -17.30 5.59
N LEU A 74 -1.45 -17.82 4.49
CA LEU A 74 -1.88 -17.46 3.13
C LEU A 74 -3.40 -17.58 2.93
N GLN A 75 -4.05 -18.38 3.79
CA GLN A 75 -5.50 -18.52 3.93
C GLN A 75 -6.24 -17.19 4.22
N ASP A 76 -5.56 -16.20 4.80
CA ASP A 76 -6.13 -14.88 5.13
C ASP A 76 -6.12 -13.93 3.92
N TYR A 77 -5.46 -14.33 2.82
CA TYR A 77 -5.36 -13.53 1.61
C TYR A 77 -6.43 -13.95 0.59
N ARG A 78 -7.04 -12.95 -0.03
CA ARG A 78 -7.94 -13.11 -1.18
C ARG A 78 -7.26 -12.65 -2.45
N LEU A 79 -7.37 -13.46 -3.51
CA LEU A 79 -6.94 -13.10 -4.85
C LEU A 79 -8.05 -12.30 -5.53
N GLU A 80 -7.76 -11.05 -5.88
CA GLU A 80 -8.72 -10.13 -6.49
C GLU A 80 -8.12 -9.48 -7.74
N SER A 81 -8.91 -9.35 -8.79
CA SER A 81 -8.47 -8.71 -10.04
C SER A 81 -8.52 -7.17 -9.99
N LYS A 82 -9.06 -6.62 -8.89
CA LYS A 82 -9.23 -5.19 -8.63
C LYS A 82 -9.13 -4.92 -7.14
N LEU A 83 -8.68 -3.72 -6.79
CA LEU A 83 -8.73 -3.24 -5.41
C LEU A 83 -10.20 -2.96 -5.01
N PRO A 84 -10.62 -3.34 -3.78
CA PRO A 84 -11.85 -2.87 -3.16
C PRO A 84 -11.90 -1.34 -3.13
N LYS A 85 -13.11 -0.78 -3.00
CA LYS A 85 -13.25 0.67 -2.87
C LYS A 85 -12.56 1.15 -1.60
N TYR A 86 -11.75 2.20 -1.72
CA TYR A 86 -11.05 2.83 -0.62
C TYR A 86 -11.12 4.36 -0.75
N TYR A 87 -10.98 5.04 0.39
CA TYR A 87 -10.90 6.49 0.48
C TYR A 87 -9.46 6.98 0.53
N LEU A 88 -8.61 6.27 1.29
CA LEU A 88 -7.26 6.70 1.61
C LEU A 88 -6.29 5.52 1.60
N VAL A 89 -5.02 5.80 1.31
CA VAL A 89 -3.93 4.83 1.37
C VAL A 89 -2.79 5.38 2.21
N LYS A 90 -2.26 4.56 3.12
CA LYS A 90 -0.98 4.78 3.81
C LYS A 90 0.07 3.94 3.11
N LYS A 91 1.12 4.60 2.61
CA LYS A 91 2.32 3.98 2.07
C LYS A 91 3.36 3.96 3.17
N THR A 92 3.84 2.78 3.55
CA THR A 92 4.90 2.62 4.55
C THR A 92 6.19 2.17 3.87
N PHE A 93 7.28 2.84 4.21
CA PHE A 93 8.62 2.59 3.71
C PHE A 93 9.50 2.18 4.89
N GLU A 94 9.78 0.89 4.99
CA GLU A 94 10.61 0.32 6.05
C GLU A 94 12.08 0.71 5.88
N GLU A 95 12.73 1.05 6.99
CA GLU A 95 14.15 1.42 7.10
C GLU A 95 14.63 2.52 6.15
N THR A 96 13.73 3.40 5.74
CA THR A 96 14.08 4.65 5.06
C THR A 96 13.43 5.83 5.75
N THR A 97 14.21 6.90 5.90
CA THR A 97 13.76 8.22 6.37
C THR A 97 13.23 9.09 5.23
N THR A 98 13.24 8.56 4.00
CA THR A 98 12.65 9.19 2.83
C THR A 98 11.48 8.32 2.38
N CYS A 99 10.35 8.92 2.04
CA CYS A 99 9.17 8.19 1.54
C CYS A 99 9.36 7.75 0.09
N LEU A 100 10.54 7.22 -0.20
CA LEU A 100 11.08 6.80 -1.46
C LEU A 100 12.04 5.64 -1.16
N PHE A 101 11.99 4.61 -2.00
CA PHE A 101 13.12 3.70 -2.13
C PHE A 101 14.05 4.23 -3.21
N THR A 102 15.35 4.02 -3.03
CA THR A 102 16.35 4.34 -4.07
C THR A 102 16.28 3.38 -5.26
N ASP A 103 15.73 2.19 -5.03
CA ASP A 103 15.49 1.15 -6.01
C ASP A 103 14.01 1.17 -6.45
N ASP A 104 13.77 1.37 -7.75
CA ASP A 104 12.43 1.48 -8.34
C ASP A 104 11.70 0.13 -8.45
N VAL A 105 12.41 -0.97 -8.22
CA VAL A 105 11.85 -2.33 -8.17
C VAL A 105 11.09 -2.57 -6.86
N ILE A 106 11.45 -1.86 -5.78
CA ILE A 106 10.86 -2.02 -4.46
C ILE A 106 9.58 -1.18 -4.33
N SER A 107 8.49 -1.82 -3.92
CA SER A 107 7.24 -1.15 -3.60
C SER A 107 7.08 -0.97 -2.08
N PRO A 108 6.53 0.17 -1.61
CA PRO A 108 6.14 0.32 -0.20
C PRO A 108 5.00 -0.63 0.16
N GLU A 109 4.82 -0.87 1.46
CA GLU A 109 3.61 -1.52 1.94
C GLU A 109 2.43 -0.55 1.79
N TYR A 110 1.30 -1.05 1.28
CA TYR A 110 0.08 -0.27 1.13
C TYR A 110 -0.98 -0.76 2.10
N LYS A 111 -1.41 0.12 2.99
CA LYS A 111 -2.59 -0.06 3.82
C LYS A 111 -3.72 0.85 3.32
N TYR A 112 -4.88 0.28 3.08
CA TYR A 112 -6.03 0.94 2.49
C TYR A 112 -7.13 1.11 3.53
N TYR A 113 -7.73 2.29 3.50
CA TYR A 113 -8.80 2.68 4.41
C TYR A 113 -10.08 2.86 3.57
N PRO A 114 -11.08 1.99 3.77
CA PRO A 114 -12.40 2.11 3.14
C PRO A 114 -13.05 3.47 3.35
N GLU A 115 -13.98 3.82 2.46
CA GLU A 115 -14.88 4.95 2.68
C GLU A 115 -15.89 4.62 3.79
N GLY A 116 -16.23 5.64 4.59
CA GLY A 116 -17.30 5.56 5.57
C GLY A 116 -16.84 5.17 6.98
N CYS A 117 -17.78 4.63 7.74
CA CYS A 117 -17.55 4.16 9.11
C CYS A 117 -17.02 2.73 9.07
N ILE A 118 -15.87 2.50 9.71
CA ILE A 118 -15.26 1.18 9.82
C ILE A 118 -15.44 0.68 11.24
N THR A 119 -16.11 -0.44 11.42
CA THR A 119 -16.49 -0.96 12.74
C THR A 119 -15.67 -2.20 13.08
N SER A 120 -15.15 -2.27 14.32
CA SER A 120 -14.44 -3.43 14.84
C SER A 120 -14.68 -3.59 16.33
N GLU A 121 -15.15 -4.76 16.75
CA GLU A 121 -15.26 -5.16 18.16
C GLU A 121 -15.97 -4.14 19.10
N GLY A 122 -16.97 -3.43 18.57
CA GLY A 122 -17.73 -2.43 19.33
C GLY A 122 -17.17 -1.00 19.25
N GLU A 123 -15.99 -0.83 18.68
CA GLU A 123 -15.41 0.46 18.31
C GLU A 123 -15.65 0.76 16.84
N SER A 124 -15.41 2.01 16.45
CA SER A 124 -15.38 2.38 15.04
C SER A 124 -14.42 3.51 14.73
N LYS A 125 -14.01 3.57 13.47
CA LYS A 125 -13.10 4.58 12.94
C LYS A 125 -13.67 5.21 11.69
N LYS A 126 -13.37 6.49 11.50
CA LYS A 126 -13.66 7.22 10.27
C LYS A 126 -12.44 8.05 9.89
N TYR A 127 -12.20 8.15 8.59
CA TYR A 127 -11.11 8.93 8.03
C TYR A 127 -11.68 10.11 7.25
N SER A 128 -11.09 11.28 7.39
CA SER A 128 -11.36 12.44 6.53
C SER A 128 -10.06 13.14 6.15
N ILE A 129 -10.10 13.89 5.06
CA ILE A 129 -9.02 14.80 4.68
C ILE A 129 -9.61 16.21 4.71
N ASP A 130 -9.06 17.09 5.53
CA ASP A 130 -9.39 18.51 5.58
C ASP A 130 -8.12 19.35 5.75
N ASN A 131 -8.01 20.48 5.05
CA ASN A 131 -6.87 21.39 5.16
C ASN A 131 -5.47 20.72 5.09
N ASN A 132 -5.28 19.76 4.18
CA ASN A 132 -4.06 18.93 4.06
C ASN A 132 -3.70 18.12 5.31
N LEU A 133 -4.69 17.82 6.16
CA LEU A 133 -4.56 16.94 7.29
C LEU A 133 -5.47 15.73 7.09
N VAL A 134 -4.96 14.56 7.45
CA VAL A 134 -5.76 13.36 7.62
C VAL A 134 -6.23 13.34 9.07
N HIS A 135 -7.54 13.31 9.27
CA HIS A 135 -8.14 13.12 10.58
C HIS A 135 -8.60 11.67 10.74
N VAL A 136 -8.19 11.06 11.84
CA VAL A 136 -8.62 9.73 12.26
C VAL A 136 -9.53 9.90 13.46
N TYR A 137 -10.83 9.73 13.24
CA TYR A 137 -11.82 9.78 14.30
C TYR A 137 -12.02 8.38 14.84
N SER A 138 -11.75 8.17 16.13
CA SER A 138 -11.97 6.90 16.82
C SER A 138 -13.12 7.03 17.82
N TYR A 139 -14.07 6.10 17.76
CA TYR A 139 -15.29 6.10 18.55
C TYR A 139 -15.41 4.80 19.35
N LEU A 140 -15.83 4.91 20.61
CA LEU A 140 -16.11 3.76 21.50
C LEU A 140 -17.49 3.12 21.24
N ASN A 141 -18.01 3.28 20.03
CA ASN A 141 -19.25 2.68 19.56
C ASN A 141 -19.12 2.27 18.10
N SER A 142 -20.06 1.49 17.60
CA SER A 142 -20.01 0.93 16.25
C SER A 142 -20.54 1.85 15.13
N LYS A 143 -20.98 3.07 15.45
CA LYS A 143 -21.75 3.93 14.52
C LYS A 143 -20.98 5.11 13.96
N CYS A 144 -19.74 5.34 14.40
CA CYS A 144 -18.98 6.56 14.13
C CYS A 144 -19.72 7.85 14.49
N GLU A 145 -20.43 7.83 15.62
CA GLU A 145 -21.24 8.94 16.11
C GLU A 145 -20.82 9.35 17.52
N GLY A 146 -21.08 10.61 17.87
CA GLY A 146 -20.80 11.16 19.20
C GLY A 146 -19.37 11.68 19.36
N THR A 147 -18.93 11.80 20.61
CA THR A 147 -17.59 12.26 20.95
C THR A 147 -16.58 11.14 20.74
N GLY A 148 -15.62 11.37 19.85
CA GLY A 148 -14.50 10.48 19.60
C GLY A 148 -13.16 11.15 19.87
N GLU A 149 -12.11 10.35 19.94
CA GLU A 149 -10.74 10.85 19.87
C GLU A 149 -10.40 11.19 18.42
N ILE A 150 -9.66 12.28 18.23
CA ILE A 150 -9.22 12.73 16.91
C ILE A 150 -7.70 12.73 16.92
N ASP A 151 -7.13 11.87 16.10
CA ASP A 151 -5.71 11.93 15.76
C ASP A 151 -5.53 12.60 14.39
N THR A 152 -4.42 13.29 14.19
CA THR A 152 -4.21 14.10 12.99
C THR A 152 -2.80 13.97 12.45
N GLU A 153 -2.69 13.71 11.14
CA GLU A 153 -1.41 13.58 10.43
C GLU A 153 -1.40 14.42 9.15
N GLU A 154 -0.23 14.86 8.69
CA GLU A 154 -0.14 15.65 7.45
C GLU A 154 -0.38 14.77 6.20
N TYR A 155 -1.26 15.24 5.31
CA TYR A 155 -1.60 14.57 4.05
C TYR A 155 -0.54 14.84 2.97
N LYS A 156 -0.18 13.80 2.19
CA LYS A 156 0.84 13.86 1.13
C LYS A 156 2.22 14.37 1.59
N LYS A 157 2.50 14.30 2.90
CA LYS A 157 3.82 14.61 3.47
C LYS A 157 4.50 13.34 3.94
N CYS A 158 5.82 13.32 3.80
CA CYS A 158 6.61 12.24 4.37
C CYS A 158 6.78 12.44 5.87
N LEU A 159 6.27 11.49 6.64
CA LEU A 159 6.36 11.44 8.10
C LEU A 159 7.41 10.39 8.48
N ILE A 160 8.23 10.69 9.48
CA ILE A 160 9.38 9.87 9.87
C ILE A 160 9.23 9.49 11.34
N ASN A 161 9.43 8.20 11.65
CA ASN A 161 9.54 7.69 13.02
C ASN A 161 10.69 6.70 13.09
N GLY A 162 11.77 7.11 13.76
CA GLY A 162 13.00 6.32 13.83
C GLY A 162 13.57 6.07 12.43
N LYS A 163 13.66 4.79 12.05
CA LYS A 163 14.16 4.37 10.75
C LYS A 163 13.10 4.27 9.67
N ASN A 164 11.82 4.40 10.02
CA ASN A 164 10.72 4.18 9.10
C ASN A 164 10.10 5.50 8.69
N SER A 165 9.52 5.52 7.49
CA SER A 165 8.73 6.65 7.02
C SER A 165 7.43 6.21 6.39
N TRP A 166 6.44 7.09 6.38
CA TRP A 166 5.16 6.82 5.75
C TRP A 166 4.51 8.10 5.23
N MET A 167 3.52 7.92 4.36
CA MET A 167 2.75 9.01 3.79
C MET A 167 1.32 8.56 3.47
N PHE A 168 0.37 9.45 3.72
CA PHE A 168 -1.02 9.30 3.29
C PHE A 168 -1.27 9.90 1.90
N THR A 169 -2.05 9.21 1.07
CA THR A 169 -2.44 9.66 -0.29
C THR A 169 -3.77 9.06 -0.73
N ASP A 170 -4.41 9.72 -1.68
CA ASP A 170 -5.58 9.30 -2.46
C ASP A 170 -5.28 8.20 -3.49
N SER A 171 -4.02 7.90 -3.80
CA SER A 171 -3.67 6.94 -4.86
C SER A 171 -2.60 5.93 -4.46
N SER A 172 -2.85 4.66 -4.81
CA SER A 172 -1.84 3.60 -4.72
C SER A 172 -0.75 3.70 -5.80
N VAL A 173 -0.92 4.57 -6.79
CA VAL A 173 0.11 4.85 -7.79
C VAL A 173 1.26 5.60 -7.11
N SER A 174 2.47 5.05 -7.17
CA SER A 174 3.68 5.82 -6.92
C SER A 174 3.79 6.86 -8.04
N LEU A 175 3.30 8.08 -7.80
CA LEU A 175 3.81 9.22 -8.55
C LEU A 175 5.28 9.33 -8.16
N SER A 176 6.14 8.72 -8.97
CA SER A 176 7.53 9.11 -9.06
C SER A 176 7.52 10.59 -9.44
N PHE A 177 7.48 11.49 -8.45
CA PHE A 177 7.62 12.94 -8.62
C PHE A 177 9.08 13.29 -8.99
N ALA A 178 9.68 12.50 -9.86
CA ALA A 178 10.94 12.77 -10.51
C ALA A 178 10.64 13.05 -11.99
N LEU A 179 11.00 14.26 -12.44
CA LEU A 179 11.12 14.65 -13.85
C LEU A 179 9.87 15.22 -14.59
N ALA A 180 9.10 16.11 -13.95
CA ALA A 180 8.35 17.13 -14.72
C ALA A 180 9.04 18.51 -14.73
N ILE A 181 10.07 18.72 -13.89
CA ILE A 181 10.84 19.99 -13.85
C ILE A 181 12.07 19.94 -14.77
N GLY A 182 12.46 18.76 -15.28
CA GLY A 182 13.63 18.60 -16.17
C GLY A 182 13.37 18.85 -17.66
N PHE A 183 12.13 18.77 -18.14
CA PHE A 183 11.82 18.88 -19.58
C PHE A 183 11.43 20.29 -20.05
N LEU A 184 11.17 21.23 -19.14
CA LEU A 184 10.90 22.63 -19.51
C LEU A 184 12.14 23.54 -19.46
N ILE A 185 13.27 23.06 -18.92
CA ILE A 185 14.52 23.84 -18.85
C ILE A 185 15.46 23.53 -20.04
N PHE A 186 15.18 22.49 -20.84
CA PHE A 186 15.94 22.16 -22.06
C PHE A 186 15.27 22.64 -23.37
N MET A 187 14.22 23.47 -23.28
CA MET A 187 13.62 24.12 -24.46
C MET A 187 13.73 25.66 -24.45
N PHE A 188 14.76 26.20 -23.78
CA PHE A 188 15.18 27.60 -23.93
C PHE A 188 16.69 27.69 -24.11
#